data_AF-A0A515D098-F1
#
_entry.id   AF-A0A515D098-F1
#
_cell.length_a   1.000
_cell.length_b   1.000
_cell.length_c   1.000
_cell.angle_alpha   90.00
_cell.angle_beta   90.00
_cell.angle_gamma   90.00
#
_symmetry.space_group_name_H-M   'P 1'
#
loop_
_entity.id
_entity.type
_entity.pdbx_description
1 polymer ?
#
loop_
_entity_poly.entity_id
_entity_poly.type
_entity_poly.pdbx_seq_one_letter_code
_entity_poly.pdbx_strand_id
1 'polypeptide(L)'
;MTGTAFEFSDNPQFVWIYSFDEKGVFTGTYHYQVPPQSGLPANSTTVPCQPKSGMTGVWDGKKWREVPDLRGTAYWDKHGSPFVVIELLKELPEWAVTVAPPVVEPGQVLLFTDGEWCQLQDMTGKTYYGAYGHSATVPEPYFVLPKGCTFTPPSTPFDTWDGSAWVTDTQAQADAALQDAAQQRQQVVEQAQQQRQTLLEMADQQIRYLADAIELGMQQDGDAERLTAWKKFRVLVVRIDPEAAPDIDWPVMP
;
A
#
# COMPACT_ATOMS: atom_id res chain seq x y z
N MET A 1 5.29 -43.72 49.49
CA MET A 1 6.36 -44.70 49.23
C MET A 1 7.69 -43.97 49.39
N THR A 2 8.47 -44.41 50.37
CA THR A 2 9.77 -43.86 50.78
C THR A 2 10.78 -44.02 49.64
N GLY A 3 11.27 -42.90 49.09
CA GLY A 3 12.41 -42.93 48.18
C GLY A 3 13.64 -43.40 48.96
N THR A 4 14.12 -44.60 48.66
CA THR A 4 15.37 -45.13 49.20
C THR A 4 16.51 -44.23 48.77
N ALA A 5 17.14 -43.55 49.74
CA ALA A 5 18.38 -42.82 49.52
C ALA A 5 19.48 -43.79 49.09
N PHE A 6 20.38 -43.37 48.21
CA PHE A 6 21.55 -44.15 47.82
C PHE A 6 22.47 -44.36 49.04
N GLU A 7 22.94 -45.59 49.25
CA GLU A 7 23.85 -45.95 50.35
C GLU A 7 25.23 -46.33 49.80
N PHE A 8 26.30 -45.81 50.42
CA PHE A 8 27.68 -46.14 50.07
C PHE A 8 28.01 -47.60 50.40
N SER A 9 28.88 -48.22 49.61
CA SER A 9 29.27 -49.63 49.74
C SER A 9 30.78 -49.80 49.60
N ASP A 10 31.35 -50.78 50.31
CA ASP A 10 32.75 -51.18 50.18
C ASP A 10 33.03 -52.03 48.92
N ASN A 11 31.97 -52.48 48.25
CA ASN A 11 32.03 -53.21 46.97
C ASN A 11 31.40 -52.39 45.84
N PRO A 12 31.85 -52.57 44.58
CA PRO A 12 31.25 -51.88 43.43
C PRO A 12 29.78 -52.26 43.28
N GLN A 13 28.93 -51.26 43.03
CA GLN A 13 27.49 -51.43 42.83
C GLN A 13 27.10 -51.06 41.40
N PHE A 14 26.25 -51.86 40.76
CA PHE A 14 25.66 -51.51 39.48
C PHE A 14 24.24 -51.01 39.70
N VAL A 15 23.96 -49.78 39.27
CA VAL A 15 22.67 -49.13 39.47
C VAL A 15 22.25 -48.41 38.19
N TRP A 16 20.93 -48.36 37.96
CA TRP A 16 20.37 -47.47 36.96
C TRP A 16 20.38 -46.04 37.50
N ILE A 17 21.03 -45.14 36.77
CA ILE A 17 21.01 -43.71 37.04
C ILE A 17 20.24 -42.97 35.95
N TYR A 18 19.58 -41.91 36.36
CA TYR A 18 18.81 -41.02 35.51
C TYR A 18 19.50 -39.67 35.58
N SER A 19 20.12 -39.28 34.47
CA SER A 19 20.94 -38.07 34.36
C SER A 19 20.08 -36.88 33.95
N PHE A 20 20.50 -35.69 34.38
CA PHE A 20 19.90 -34.43 33.98
C PHE A 20 20.97 -33.37 33.70
N ASP A 21 20.61 -32.32 32.97
CA ASP A 21 21.50 -31.18 32.71
C ASP A 21 21.52 -30.20 33.89
N GLU A 22 22.25 -29.09 33.75
CA GLU A 22 22.35 -28.04 34.79
C GLU A 22 20.99 -27.39 35.13
N LYS A 23 20.02 -27.46 34.22
CA LYS A 23 18.64 -26.96 34.42
C LYS A 23 17.72 -28.04 35.00
N GLY A 24 18.23 -29.23 35.29
CA GLY A 24 17.46 -30.38 35.79
C GLY A 24 16.73 -31.15 34.69
N VAL A 25 16.91 -30.83 33.41
CA VAL A 25 16.20 -31.51 32.31
C VAL A 25 16.80 -32.91 32.12
N PHE A 26 15.94 -33.92 32.08
CA PHE A 26 16.33 -35.30 31.86
C PHE A 26 17.09 -35.47 30.54
N THR A 27 18.29 -36.07 30.61
CA THR A 27 19.18 -36.26 29.45
C THR A 27 19.36 -37.72 29.06
N GLY A 28 19.14 -38.67 29.99
CA GLY A 28 19.24 -40.08 29.66
C GLY A 28 19.23 -41.02 30.86
N THR A 29 19.11 -42.31 30.56
CA THR A 29 19.19 -43.42 31.52
C THR A 29 20.43 -44.25 31.23
N TYR A 30 21.22 -44.52 32.26
CA TYR A 30 22.50 -45.23 32.13
C TYR A 30 22.61 -46.32 33.17
N HIS A 31 23.15 -47.48 32.78
CA HIS A 31 23.54 -48.53 33.71
C HIS A 31 24.96 -48.23 34.20
N TYR A 32 25.08 -47.68 35.40
CA TYR A 32 26.32 -47.13 35.90
C TYR A 32 26.92 -48.01 37.01
N GLN A 33 28.24 -48.14 36.99
CA GLN A 33 29.00 -48.79 38.06
C GLN A 33 29.48 -47.74 39.04
N VAL A 34 28.96 -47.75 40.27
CA VAL A 34 29.44 -46.92 41.36
C VAL A 34 30.65 -47.62 42.01
N PRO A 35 31.84 -46.98 42.03
CA PRO A 35 33.01 -47.53 42.69
C PRO A 35 32.82 -47.65 44.22
N PRO A 36 33.60 -48.52 44.90
CA PRO A 36 33.65 -48.57 46.35
C PRO A 36 33.81 -47.18 46.99
N GLN A 37 33.08 -46.94 48.07
CA GLN A 37 33.14 -45.72 48.89
C GLN A 37 32.89 -44.41 48.10
N SER A 38 32.25 -44.49 46.93
CA SER A 38 31.95 -43.35 46.06
C SER A 38 30.43 -43.14 45.93
N GLY A 39 30.04 -41.91 45.58
CA GLY A 39 28.64 -41.51 45.38
C GLY A 39 28.19 -41.61 43.92
N LEU A 40 26.94 -41.22 43.68
CA LEU A 40 26.43 -41.06 42.33
C LEU A 40 27.17 -39.93 41.59
N PRO A 41 27.30 -40.01 40.25
CA PRO A 41 27.79 -38.89 39.44
C PRO A 41 26.99 -37.61 39.70
N ALA A 42 27.63 -36.46 39.47
CA ALA A 42 26.92 -35.18 39.49
C ALA A 42 25.74 -35.18 38.51
N ASN A 43 24.69 -34.45 38.86
CA ASN A 43 23.45 -34.33 38.09
C ASN A 43 22.80 -35.68 37.73
N SER A 44 22.80 -36.62 38.69
CA SER A 44 22.13 -37.91 38.52
C SER A 44 21.34 -38.33 39.76
N THR A 45 20.35 -39.18 39.56
CA THR A 45 19.51 -39.75 40.63
C THR A 45 19.19 -41.21 40.33
N THR A 46 18.89 -42.00 41.37
CA THR A 46 18.35 -43.37 41.24
C THR A 46 16.84 -43.40 41.12
N VAL A 47 16.16 -42.26 41.32
CA VAL A 47 14.70 -42.16 41.12
C VAL A 47 14.38 -42.25 39.63
N PRO A 48 13.57 -43.22 39.17
CA PRO A 48 13.27 -43.37 37.77
C PRO A 48 12.55 -42.17 37.14
N CYS A 49 13.02 -41.75 35.96
CA CYS A 49 12.33 -40.83 35.08
C CYS A 49 11.71 -41.62 33.93
N GLN A 50 10.38 -41.65 33.85
CA GLN A 50 9.63 -42.35 32.80
C GLN A 50 8.52 -41.44 32.26
N PRO A 51 8.90 -40.33 31.58
CA PRO A 51 7.91 -39.39 31.08
C PRO A 51 7.05 -40.04 30.00
N LYS A 52 5.80 -39.60 29.90
CA LYS A 52 4.89 -40.03 28.82
C LYS A 52 5.41 -39.57 27.46
N SER A 53 4.92 -40.19 26.39
CA SER A 53 5.20 -39.73 25.02
C SER A 53 4.86 -38.24 24.88
N GLY A 54 5.77 -37.44 24.31
CA GLY A 54 5.64 -35.99 24.18
C GLY A 54 5.93 -35.20 25.47
N MET A 55 6.48 -35.84 26.51
CA MET A 55 6.86 -35.20 27.77
C MET A 55 8.34 -35.47 28.08
N THR A 56 8.93 -34.64 28.94
CA THR A 56 10.24 -34.88 29.56
C THR A 56 10.19 -34.61 31.05
N GLY A 57 11.17 -35.13 31.79
CA GLY A 57 11.31 -34.89 33.23
C GLY A 57 12.20 -33.70 33.51
N VAL A 58 11.83 -32.88 34.49
CA VAL A 58 12.69 -31.86 35.10
C VAL A 58 12.85 -32.19 36.58
N TRP A 59 14.09 -32.43 37.00
CA TRP A 59 14.46 -32.75 38.38
C TRP A 59 14.41 -31.50 39.26
N ASP A 60 13.68 -31.57 40.38
CA ASP A 60 13.54 -30.46 41.34
C ASP A 60 14.47 -30.59 42.57
N GLY A 61 15.39 -31.56 42.55
CA GLY A 61 16.24 -31.93 43.68
C GLY A 61 15.72 -33.10 44.50
N LYS A 62 14.43 -33.46 44.37
CA LYS A 62 13.79 -34.56 45.13
C LYS A 62 12.97 -35.51 44.27
N LYS A 63 12.32 -35.00 43.23
CA LYS A 63 11.44 -35.76 42.33
C LYS A 63 11.48 -35.21 40.91
N TRP A 64 11.01 -36.03 39.98
CA TRP A 64 10.76 -35.61 38.60
C TRP A 64 9.43 -34.87 38.49
N ARG A 65 9.46 -33.72 37.82
CA ARG A 65 8.28 -33.04 37.32
C ARG A 65 8.17 -33.28 35.82
N GLU A 66 7.07 -33.88 35.38
CA GLU A 66 6.80 -34.03 33.96
C GLU A 66 6.34 -32.70 33.35
N VAL A 67 6.94 -32.35 32.22
CA VAL A 67 6.58 -31.15 31.43
C VAL A 67 6.47 -31.53 29.95
N PRO A 68 5.66 -30.82 29.16
CA PRO A 68 5.61 -31.02 27.71
C PRO A 68 6.99 -30.88 27.09
N ASP A 69 7.33 -31.82 26.20
CA ASP A 69 8.54 -31.78 25.41
C ASP A 69 8.18 -31.44 23.97
N LEU A 70 8.28 -30.16 23.64
CA LEU A 70 8.00 -29.66 22.30
C LEU A 70 9.21 -29.82 21.36
N ARG A 71 10.36 -30.30 21.84
CA ARG A 71 11.57 -30.40 21.01
C ARG A 71 11.34 -31.29 19.79
N GLY A 72 11.89 -30.89 18.65
CA GLY A 72 11.63 -31.52 17.36
C GLY A 72 10.30 -31.12 16.70
N THR A 73 9.42 -30.39 17.39
CA THR A 73 8.18 -29.86 16.79
C THR A 73 8.54 -28.77 15.77
N ALA A 74 8.05 -28.93 14.54
CA ALA A 74 8.16 -27.91 13.51
C ALA A 74 7.09 -26.83 13.72
N TYR A 75 7.47 -25.58 13.48
CA TYR A 75 6.57 -24.44 13.45
C TYR A 75 7.06 -23.44 12.39
N TRP A 76 6.23 -22.49 12.01
CA TRP A 76 6.54 -21.52 10.96
C TRP A 76 6.26 -20.09 11.41
N ASP A 77 6.87 -19.12 10.75
CA ASP A 77 6.37 -17.75 10.78
C ASP A 77 5.14 -17.60 9.87
N LYS A 78 4.52 -16.42 9.88
CA LYS A 78 3.36 -16.11 9.02
C LYS A 78 3.66 -16.10 7.51
N HIS A 79 4.92 -16.27 7.09
CA HIS A 79 5.34 -16.32 5.69
C HIS A 79 5.77 -17.73 5.26
N GLY A 80 5.67 -18.72 6.16
CA GLY A 80 6.04 -20.10 5.88
C GLY A 80 7.53 -20.41 6.07
N SER A 81 8.31 -19.52 6.70
CA SER A 81 9.70 -19.83 7.07
C SER A 81 9.71 -20.90 8.16
N PRO A 82 10.43 -22.02 7.99
CA PRO A 82 10.40 -23.13 8.93
C PRO A 82 11.32 -22.90 10.13
N PHE A 83 10.86 -23.35 11.29
CA PHE A 83 11.60 -23.41 12.54
C PHE A 83 11.38 -24.77 13.20
N VAL A 84 12.28 -25.13 14.11
CA VAL A 84 12.15 -26.33 14.94
C VAL A 84 12.49 -25.99 16.38
N VAL A 85 11.72 -26.54 17.32
CA VAL A 85 12.02 -26.39 18.74
C VAL A 85 13.25 -27.21 19.08
N ILE A 86 14.33 -26.56 19.50
CA ILE A 86 15.59 -27.22 19.86
C ILE A 86 15.83 -27.29 21.36
N GLU A 87 15.19 -26.42 22.13
CA GLU A 87 15.29 -26.35 23.59
C GLU A 87 13.95 -26.65 24.26
N LEU A 88 14.00 -26.96 25.56
CA LEU A 88 12.80 -27.21 26.33
C LEU A 88 12.00 -25.91 26.53
N LEU A 89 10.96 -25.73 25.72
CA LEU A 89 10.03 -24.62 25.81
C LEU A 89 8.75 -25.05 26.53
N LYS A 90 8.22 -24.15 27.37
CA LYS A 90 6.92 -24.34 28.02
C LYS A 90 5.77 -24.27 26.99
N GLU A 91 5.91 -23.38 26.02
CA GLU A 91 4.94 -23.08 24.98
C GLU A 91 5.65 -22.49 23.76
N LEU A 92 5.03 -22.61 22.58
CA LEU A 92 5.54 -21.96 21.37
C LEU A 92 5.33 -20.44 21.46
N PRO A 93 6.14 -19.64 20.74
CA PRO A 93 5.89 -18.21 20.60
C PRO A 93 4.48 -17.92 20.10
N GLU A 94 3.89 -16.80 20.51
CA GLU A 94 2.52 -16.42 20.11
C GLU A 94 2.35 -16.26 18.60
N TRP A 95 3.40 -15.85 17.89
CA TRP A 95 3.40 -15.71 16.44
C TRP A 95 3.58 -17.05 15.69
N ALA A 96 3.89 -18.14 16.40
CA ALA A 96 4.22 -19.41 15.79
C ALA A 96 2.99 -20.04 15.14
N VAL A 97 3.10 -20.33 13.85
CA VAL A 97 2.11 -21.09 13.10
C VAL A 97 2.45 -22.56 13.22
N THR A 98 1.50 -23.39 13.66
CA THR A 98 1.69 -24.86 13.77
C THR A 98 1.03 -25.63 12.63
N VAL A 99 0.25 -24.94 11.80
CA VAL A 99 -0.31 -25.51 10.57
C VAL A 99 0.78 -25.52 9.52
N ALA A 100 1.12 -26.69 8.98
CA ALA A 100 2.14 -26.77 7.93
C ALA A 100 1.74 -25.93 6.71
N PRO A 101 2.64 -25.10 6.15
CA PRO A 101 2.36 -24.34 4.95
C PRO A 101 2.15 -25.27 3.75
N PRO A 102 1.28 -24.89 2.81
CA PRO A 102 1.15 -25.61 1.54
C PRO A 102 2.41 -25.41 0.69
N VAL A 103 2.54 -26.20 -0.38
CA VAL A 103 3.57 -25.98 -1.39
C VAL A 103 3.24 -24.70 -2.16
N VAL A 104 4.17 -23.76 -2.19
CA VAL A 104 4.00 -22.47 -2.85
C VAL A 104 4.04 -22.65 -4.37
N GLU A 105 3.01 -22.16 -5.07
CA GLU A 105 3.00 -22.14 -6.53
C GLU A 105 4.06 -21.18 -7.08
N PRO A 106 4.66 -21.45 -8.26
CA PRO A 106 5.65 -20.56 -8.85
C PRO A 106 5.12 -19.11 -9.01
N GLY A 107 5.83 -18.15 -8.43
CA GLY A 107 5.45 -16.73 -8.50
C GLY A 107 4.42 -16.27 -7.47
N GLN A 108 4.05 -17.14 -6.51
CA GLN A 108 3.21 -16.79 -5.37
C GLN A 108 4.04 -16.72 -4.08
N VAL A 109 3.45 -16.11 -3.06
CA VAL A 109 3.98 -16.03 -1.69
C VAL A 109 2.92 -16.48 -0.70
N LEU A 110 3.35 -16.88 0.50
CA LEU A 110 2.47 -17.29 1.58
C LEU A 110 2.24 -16.19 2.59
N LEU A 111 0.99 -16.08 3.03
CA LEU A 111 0.60 -15.32 4.19
C LEU A 111 -0.35 -16.16 5.05
N PHE A 112 0.00 -16.35 6.32
CA PHE A 112 -0.90 -16.90 7.32
C PHE A 112 -1.71 -15.76 7.94
N THR A 113 -3.02 -15.75 7.70
CA THR A 113 -3.96 -14.77 8.25
C THR A 113 -5.26 -15.47 8.61
N ASP A 114 -5.94 -14.99 9.65
CA ASP A 114 -7.24 -15.50 10.08
C ASP A 114 -7.29 -17.02 10.34
N GLY A 115 -6.14 -17.61 10.70
CA GLY A 115 -6.01 -19.03 11.01
C GLY A 115 -5.77 -19.95 9.79
N GLU A 116 -5.63 -19.40 8.59
CA GLU A 116 -5.46 -20.16 7.35
C GLU A 116 -4.28 -19.64 6.50
N TRP A 117 -3.74 -20.52 5.66
CA TRP A 117 -2.72 -20.16 4.68
C TRP A 117 -3.36 -19.60 3.41
N CYS A 118 -3.02 -18.37 3.05
CA CYS A 118 -3.36 -17.78 1.78
C CYS A 118 -2.14 -17.79 0.85
N GLN A 119 -2.33 -18.20 -0.40
CA GLN A 119 -1.36 -17.97 -1.46
C GLN A 119 -1.71 -16.68 -2.19
N LEU A 120 -0.76 -15.76 -2.27
CA LEU A 120 -0.91 -14.45 -2.89
C LEU A 120 0.04 -14.36 -4.08
N GLN A 121 -0.41 -13.77 -5.18
CA GLN A 121 0.51 -13.38 -6.25
C GLN A 121 1.36 -12.19 -5.77
N ASP A 122 2.66 -12.25 -5.98
CA ASP A 122 3.52 -11.08 -5.75
C ASP A 122 3.16 -9.97 -6.75
N MET A 123 2.51 -8.93 -6.23
CA MET A 123 2.11 -7.75 -6.98
C MET A 123 2.92 -6.51 -6.59
N THR A 124 4.07 -6.68 -5.92
CA THR A 124 4.94 -5.59 -5.47
C THR A 124 5.25 -4.63 -6.61
N GLY A 125 5.13 -3.33 -6.33
CA GLY A 125 5.35 -2.28 -7.32
C GLY A 125 4.20 -2.06 -8.31
N LYS A 126 3.15 -2.91 -8.32
CA LYS A 126 1.95 -2.64 -9.12
C LYS A 126 1.06 -1.58 -8.47
N THR A 127 0.40 -0.79 -9.31
CA THR A 127 -0.58 0.20 -8.88
C THR A 127 -1.93 -0.46 -8.66
N TYR A 128 -2.57 -0.13 -7.53
CA TYR A 128 -3.97 -0.40 -7.28
C TYR A 128 -4.71 0.93 -7.06
N TYR A 129 -6.03 0.87 -7.18
CA TYR A 129 -6.94 2.00 -7.11
C TYR A 129 -7.98 1.75 -6.05
N GLY A 130 -8.26 2.73 -5.20
CA GLY A 130 -9.40 2.67 -4.28
C GLY A 130 -10.69 3.15 -4.93
N ALA A 131 -11.79 3.09 -4.18
CA ALA A 131 -13.14 3.22 -4.75
C ALA A 131 -13.46 4.55 -5.46
N TYR A 132 -12.67 5.59 -5.24
CA TYR A 132 -12.82 6.92 -5.84
C TYR A 132 -11.66 7.29 -6.78
N GLY A 133 -10.95 6.28 -7.29
CA GLY A 133 -9.88 6.47 -8.29
C GLY A 133 -8.52 6.90 -7.73
N HIS A 134 -8.38 7.08 -6.40
CA HIS A 134 -7.06 7.33 -5.81
C HIS A 134 -6.15 6.11 -6.03
N SER A 135 -4.92 6.36 -6.45
CA SER A 135 -3.95 5.30 -6.73
C SER A 135 -2.91 5.17 -5.61
N ALA A 136 -2.44 3.95 -5.41
CA ALA A 136 -1.34 3.62 -4.52
C ALA A 136 -0.57 2.41 -5.08
N THR A 137 0.64 2.19 -4.57
CA THR A 137 1.52 1.11 -5.01
C THR A 137 1.53 0.00 -3.97
N VAL A 138 1.54 -1.26 -4.43
CA VAL A 138 1.75 -2.41 -3.57
C VAL A 138 3.17 -2.37 -2.97
N PRO A 139 3.31 -2.24 -1.64
CA PRO A 139 4.62 -1.99 -1.02
C PRO A 139 5.44 -3.26 -0.78
N GLU A 140 4.79 -4.43 -0.71
CA GLU A 140 5.41 -5.69 -0.32
C GLU A 140 4.69 -6.89 -0.96
N PRO A 141 5.34 -8.06 -1.06
CA PRO A 141 4.78 -9.20 -1.78
C PRO A 141 3.59 -9.86 -1.07
N TYR A 142 3.51 -9.74 0.26
CA TYR A 142 2.44 -10.34 1.08
C TYR A 142 1.22 -9.43 1.24
N PHE A 143 1.09 -8.41 0.38
CA PHE A 143 0.06 -7.39 0.50
C PHE A 143 -1.32 -7.93 0.09
N VAL A 144 -2.26 -7.88 1.03
CA VAL A 144 -3.67 -8.16 0.76
C VAL A 144 -4.35 -6.88 0.29
N LEU A 145 -4.96 -6.93 -0.89
CA LEU A 145 -5.67 -5.80 -1.44
C LEU A 145 -6.82 -5.38 -0.50
N PRO A 146 -6.87 -4.10 -0.04
CA PRO A 146 -7.94 -3.65 0.84
C PRO A 146 -9.32 -3.77 0.19
N LYS A 147 -10.35 -3.96 1.02
CA LYS A 147 -11.74 -4.05 0.55
C LYS A 147 -12.13 -2.77 -0.22
N GLY A 148 -12.73 -2.95 -1.39
CA GLY A 148 -13.14 -1.84 -2.26
C GLY A 148 -12.03 -1.25 -3.12
N CYS A 149 -10.84 -1.87 -3.12
CA CYS A 149 -9.77 -1.55 -4.06
C CYS A 149 -9.77 -2.54 -5.24
N THR A 150 -9.13 -2.13 -6.33
CA THR A 150 -8.97 -2.93 -7.56
C THR A 150 -7.63 -2.64 -8.24
N PHE A 151 -7.11 -3.61 -9.00
CA PHE A 151 -5.95 -3.39 -9.88
C PHE A 151 -6.35 -2.81 -11.24
N THR A 152 -7.65 -2.71 -11.53
CA THR A 152 -8.17 -2.12 -12.76
C THR A 152 -8.26 -0.61 -12.60
N PRO A 153 -7.63 0.21 -13.46
CA PRO A 153 -7.75 1.67 -13.38
C PRO A 153 -9.17 2.16 -13.71
N PRO A 154 -9.62 3.28 -13.14
CA PRO A 154 -10.78 3.99 -13.66
C PRO A 154 -10.51 4.49 -15.07
N SER A 155 -11.54 4.55 -15.91
CA SER A 155 -11.47 5.06 -17.28
C SER A 155 -11.71 6.57 -17.33
N THR A 156 -12.48 7.12 -16.40
CA THR A 156 -12.79 8.55 -16.31
C THR A 156 -12.56 9.09 -14.89
N PRO A 157 -12.37 10.41 -14.72
CA PRO A 157 -12.33 11.05 -13.39
C PRO A 157 -13.65 10.94 -12.60
N PHE A 158 -14.74 10.52 -13.25
CA PHE A 158 -16.08 10.42 -12.67
C PHE A 158 -16.45 8.99 -12.28
N ASP A 159 -15.50 8.05 -12.41
CA ASP A 159 -15.74 6.64 -12.11
C ASP A 159 -15.66 6.36 -10.61
N THR A 160 -16.58 5.52 -10.13
CA THR A 160 -16.55 4.96 -8.77
C THR A 160 -16.60 3.44 -8.82
N TRP A 161 -15.84 2.78 -7.96
CA TRP A 161 -15.79 1.32 -7.91
C TRP A 161 -16.96 0.79 -7.07
N ASP A 162 -17.82 -0.05 -7.65
CA ASP A 162 -18.97 -0.63 -6.95
C ASP A 162 -18.64 -1.93 -6.19
N GLY A 163 -17.37 -2.37 -6.25
CA GLY A 163 -16.91 -3.67 -5.75
C GLY A 163 -16.63 -4.68 -6.85
N SER A 164 -17.12 -4.45 -8.07
CA SER A 164 -17.00 -5.36 -9.22
C SER A 164 -16.61 -4.67 -10.53
N ALA A 165 -17.07 -3.43 -10.74
CA ALA A 165 -16.82 -2.65 -11.94
C ALA A 165 -16.74 -1.15 -11.60
N TRP A 166 -16.12 -0.40 -12.51
CA TRP A 166 -16.16 1.05 -12.49
C TRP A 166 -17.50 1.53 -13.05
N VAL A 167 -18.18 2.38 -12.28
CA VAL A 167 -19.44 3.02 -12.66
C VAL A 167 -19.19 4.51 -12.81
N THR A 168 -19.33 5.00 -14.05
CA THR A 168 -19.16 6.42 -14.39
C THR A 168 -20.37 7.23 -13.95
N ASP A 169 -20.15 8.31 -13.20
CA ASP A 169 -21.17 9.32 -12.95
C ASP A 169 -21.37 10.16 -14.22
N THR A 170 -22.33 9.74 -15.03
CA THR A 170 -22.67 10.41 -16.30
C THR A 170 -23.20 11.83 -16.10
N GLN A 171 -23.81 12.11 -14.94
CA GLN A 171 -24.33 13.44 -14.65
C GLN A 171 -23.18 14.40 -14.34
N ALA A 172 -22.26 13.99 -13.45
CA ALA A 172 -21.06 14.77 -13.16
C ALA A 172 -20.19 15.00 -14.41
N GLN A 173 -20.07 13.97 -15.27
CA GLN A 173 -19.36 14.09 -16.55
C GLN A 173 -20.03 15.10 -17.49
N ALA A 174 -21.36 15.06 -17.61
CA ALA A 174 -22.12 16.00 -18.44
C ALA A 174 -22.03 17.44 -17.91
N ASP A 175 -22.12 17.62 -16.59
CA ASP A 175 -22.01 18.94 -15.95
C ASP A 175 -20.62 19.54 -16.15
N ALA A 176 -19.56 18.74 -16.03
CA ALA A 176 -18.20 19.18 -16.34
C ALA A 176 -18.06 19.61 -17.81
N ALA A 177 -18.61 18.83 -18.75
CA ALA A 177 -18.58 19.19 -20.17
C ALA A 177 -19.33 20.50 -20.47
N LEU A 178 -20.45 20.76 -19.80
CA LEU A 178 -21.18 22.04 -19.93
C LEU A 178 -20.37 23.21 -19.36
N GLN A 179 -19.67 23.02 -18.24
CA GLN A 179 -18.79 24.04 -17.66
C GLN A 179 -17.62 24.35 -18.58
N ASP A 180 -16.96 23.33 -19.13
CA ASP A 180 -15.86 23.49 -20.08
C ASP A 180 -16.34 24.25 -21.34
N ALA A 181 -17.51 23.89 -21.88
CA ALA A 181 -18.10 24.58 -23.02
C ALA A 181 -18.44 26.05 -22.72
N ALA A 182 -18.95 26.34 -21.51
CA ALA A 182 -19.23 27.70 -21.08
C ALA A 182 -17.95 28.53 -20.93
N GLN A 183 -16.88 27.94 -20.38
CA GLN A 183 -15.57 28.60 -20.28
C GLN A 183 -14.97 28.89 -21.64
N GLN A 184 -15.01 27.94 -22.57
CA GLN A 184 -14.54 28.13 -23.95
C GLN A 184 -15.33 29.24 -24.66
N ARG A 185 -16.66 29.27 -24.50
CA ARG A 185 -17.50 30.36 -25.02
C ARG A 185 -17.06 31.70 -24.45
N GLN A 186 -16.88 31.80 -23.14
CA GLN A 186 -16.47 33.03 -22.49
C GLN A 186 -15.11 33.52 -23.01
N GLN A 187 -14.16 32.62 -23.22
CA GLN A 187 -12.84 32.94 -23.80
C GLN A 187 -12.97 33.52 -25.21
N VAL A 188 -13.82 32.92 -26.06
CA VAL A 188 -14.04 33.40 -27.44
C VAL A 188 -14.73 34.76 -27.45
N VAL A 189 -15.69 34.98 -26.57
CA VAL A 189 -16.34 36.29 -26.39
C VAL A 189 -15.34 37.34 -25.90
N GLU A 190 -14.49 37.01 -24.93
CA GLU A 190 -13.46 37.91 -24.43
C GLU A 190 -12.44 38.29 -25.52
N GLN A 191 -12.02 37.33 -26.35
CA GLN A 191 -11.17 37.60 -27.51
C GLN A 191 -11.85 38.55 -28.50
N ALA A 192 -13.14 38.34 -28.78
CA ALA A 192 -13.90 39.26 -29.63
C ALA A 192 -14.02 40.66 -29.00
N GLN A 193 -14.21 40.77 -27.67
CA GLN A 193 -14.23 42.05 -26.96
C GLN A 193 -12.88 42.77 -27.09
N GLN A 194 -11.77 42.05 -26.90
CA GLN A 194 -10.42 42.61 -27.05
C GLN A 194 -10.16 43.07 -28.49
N GLN A 195 -10.50 42.25 -29.49
CA GLN A 195 -10.35 42.61 -30.89
C GLN A 195 -11.17 43.85 -31.24
N ARG A 196 -12.43 43.91 -30.79
CA ARG A 196 -13.28 45.10 -30.96
C ARG A 196 -12.63 46.33 -30.36
N GLN A 197 -12.10 46.24 -29.15
CA GLN A 197 -11.43 47.35 -28.48
C GLN A 197 -10.20 47.83 -29.26
N THR A 198 -9.35 46.91 -29.72
CA THR A 198 -8.17 47.25 -30.54
C THR A 198 -8.57 47.96 -31.84
N LEU A 199 -9.61 47.48 -32.54
CA LEU A 199 -10.07 48.11 -33.77
C LEU A 199 -10.64 49.52 -33.52
N LEU A 200 -11.31 49.75 -32.38
CA LEU A 200 -11.78 51.07 -31.99
C LEU A 200 -10.63 52.02 -31.71
N GLU A 201 -9.62 51.59 -30.96
CA GLU A 201 -8.43 52.38 -30.65
C GLU A 201 -7.66 52.76 -31.92
N MET A 202 -7.49 51.80 -32.84
CA MET A 202 -6.90 52.05 -34.16
C MET A 202 -7.70 53.09 -34.95
N ALA A 203 -9.04 52.95 -35.01
CA ALA A 203 -9.89 53.88 -35.72
C ALA A 203 -9.85 55.29 -35.11
N ASP A 204 -9.87 55.40 -33.78
CA ASP A 204 -9.79 56.69 -33.08
C ASP A 204 -8.44 57.37 -33.31
N GLN A 205 -7.34 56.62 -33.33
CA GLN A 205 -6.02 57.15 -33.66
C GLN A 205 -5.96 57.70 -35.10
N GLN A 206 -6.49 56.96 -36.08
CA GLN A 206 -6.53 57.40 -37.49
C GLN A 206 -7.44 58.61 -37.68
N ILE A 207 -8.62 58.61 -37.04
CA ILE A 207 -9.57 59.74 -37.09
C ILE A 207 -8.93 61.00 -36.51
N ARG A 208 -8.25 60.90 -35.37
CA ARG A 208 -7.56 62.05 -34.75
C ARG A 208 -6.48 62.61 -35.68
N TYR A 209 -5.60 61.75 -36.18
CA TYR A 209 -4.54 62.16 -37.10
C TYR A 209 -5.08 62.90 -38.34
N LEU A 210 -6.09 62.33 -39.02
CA LEU A 210 -6.69 62.92 -40.21
C LEU A 210 -7.47 64.21 -39.90
N ALA A 211 -8.15 64.27 -38.75
CA ALA A 211 -8.86 65.46 -38.31
C ALA A 211 -7.88 66.62 -38.03
N ASP A 212 -6.80 66.35 -37.32
CA ASP A 212 -5.76 67.34 -37.01
C ASP A 212 -5.10 67.86 -38.31
N ALA A 213 -4.80 66.96 -39.27
CA ALA A 213 -4.22 67.35 -40.56
C ALA A 213 -5.13 68.29 -41.35
N ILE A 214 -6.45 68.04 -41.34
CA ILE A 214 -7.44 68.90 -42.00
C ILE A 214 -7.60 70.24 -41.24
N GLU A 215 -7.68 70.21 -39.91
CA GLU A 215 -7.83 71.42 -39.08
C GLU A 215 -6.63 72.37 -39.24
N LEU A 216 -5.42 71.82 -39.32
CA LEU A 216 -4.18 72.56 -39.50
C LEU A 216 -3.91 72.98 -40.96
N GLY A 217 -4.78 72.59 -41.91
CA GLY A 217 -4.59 72.86 -43.34
C GLY A 217 -3.42 72.10 -43.98
N MET A 218 -2.97 71.02 -43.34
CA MET A 218 -1.86 70.15 -43.76
C MET A 218 -2.35 68.87 -44.46
N GLN A 219 -3.61 68.82 -44.90
CA GLN A 219 -4.19 67.62 -45.50
C GLN A 219 -3.54 67.25 -46.85
N GLN A 220 -3.47 65.95 -47.11
CA GLN A 220 -3.11 65.34 -48.38
C GLN A 220 -4.35 64.97 -49.20
N ASP A 221 -4.15 64.71 -50.49
CA ASP A 221 -5.22 64.22 -51.37
C ASP A 221 -5.85 62.94 -50.79
N GLY A 222 -7.17 62.96 -50.66
CA GLY A 222 -7.98 61.87 -50.13
C GLY A 222 -8.10 61.77 -48.61
N ASP A 223 -7.51 62.68 -47.82
CA ASP A 223 -7.64 62.65 -46.35
C ASP A 223 -9.09 62.79 -45.87
N ALA A 224 -9.90 63.63 -46.53
CA ALA A 224 -11.31 63.81 -46.19
C ALA A 224 -12.15 62.54 -46.44
N GLU A 225 -11.84 61.80 -47.51
CA GLU A 225 -12.49 60.53 -47.85
C GLU A 225 -12.07 59.44 -46.87
N ARG A 226 -10.77 59.33 -46.56
CA ARG A 226 -10.23 58.42 -45.53
C ARG A 226 -10.84 58.70 -44.17
N LEU A 227 -10.95 59.97 -43.76
CA LEU A 227 -11.57 60.36 -42.49
C LEU A 227 -13.04 59.90 -42.41
N THR A 228 -13.77 60.04 -43.52
CA THR A 228 -15.15 59.57 -43.62
C THR A 228 -15.23 58.04 -43.55
N ALA A 229 -14.33 57.33 -44.22
CA ALA A 229 -14.26 55.87 -44.21
C ALA A 229 -13.93 55.33 -42.80
N TRP A 230 -12.94 55.90 -42.11
CA TRP A 230 -12.60 55.54 -40.73
C TRP A 230 -13.72 55.84 -39.73
N LYS A 231 -14.45 56.95 -39.88
CA LYS A 231 -15.64 57.24 -39.06
C LYS A 231 -16.74 56.20 -39.27
N LYS A 232 -16.99 55.77 -40.52
CA LYS A 232 -17.95 54.70 -40.83
C LYS A 232 -17.49 53.37 -40.24
N PHE A 233 -16.22 53.01 -40.44
CA PHE A 233 -15.61 51.81 -39.86
C PHE A 233 -15.77 51.76 -38.34
N ARG A 234 -15.41 52.83 -37.62
CA ARG A 234 -15.60 52.92 -36.16
C ARG A 234 -17.05 52.67 -35.76
N VAL A 235 -18.02 53.28 -36.44
CA VAL A 235 -19.45 53.06 -36.16
C VAL A 235 -19.86 51.61 -36.40
N LEU A 236 -19.33 50.95 -37.44
CA LEU A 236 -19.57 49.53 -37.68
C LEU A 236 -18.98 48.67 -36.54
N VAL A 237 -17.73 48.91 -36.12
CA VAL A 237 -17.09 48.20 -35.01
C VAL A 237 -17.81 48.41 -33.68
N VAL A 238 -18.30 49.63 -33.40
CA VAL A 238 -19.09 49.91 -32.19
C VAL A 238 -20.38 49.09 -32.15
N ARG A 239 -20.97 48.76 -33.29
CA ARG A 239 -22.23 48.00 -33.36
C ARG A 239 -22.06 46.48 -33.26
N ILE A 240 -20.82 45.99 -33.32
CA ILE A 240 -20.54 44.56 -33.15
C ILE A 240 -20.92 44.14 -31.74
N ASP A 241 -21.69 43.06 -31.67
CA ASP A 241 -21.98 42.34 -30.44
C ASP A 241 -20.92 41.23 -30.24
N PRO A 242 -20.03 41.34 -29.25
CA PRO A 242 -19.02 40.32 -28.98
C PRO A 242 -19.63 38.97 -28.55
N GLU A 243 -20.88 38.93 -28.08
CA GLU A 243 -21.57 37.69 -27.69
C GLU A 243 -21.92 36.80 -28.90
N ALA A 244 -21.90 37.35 -30.11
CA ALA A 244 -22.10 36.60 -31.35
C ALA A 244 -20.87 35.75 -31.74
N ALA A 245 -19.74 35.88 -31.02
CA ALA A 245 -18.53 35.13 -31.31
C ALA A 245 -18.76 33.60 -31.23
N PRO A 246 -18.09 32.80 -32.07
CA PRO A 246 -17.08 33.19 -33.07
C PRO A 246 -17.65 33.71 -34.40
N ASP A 247 -18.97 33.74 -34.57
CA ASP A 247 -19.64 34.08 -35.84
C ASP A 247 -19.85 35.60 -35.97
N ILE A 248 -18.73 36.33 -36.04
CA ILE A 248 -18.70 37.80 -36.21
C ILE A 248 -18.09 38.14 -37.57
N ASP A 249 -18.84 38.87 -38.39
CA ASP A 249 -18.31 39.48 -39.62
C ASP A 249 -17.65 40.83 -39.28
N TRP A 250 -16.32 40.80 -39.12
CA TRP A 250 -15.55 42.00 -38.79
C TRP A 250 -15.48 42.95 -39.99
N PRO A 251 -15.76 44.25 -39.81
CA PRO A 251 -15.70 45.21 -40.90
C PRO A 251 -14.28 45.29 -41.46
N VAL A 252 -14.18 45.53 -42.77
CA VAL A 252 -12.89 45.69 -43.45
C VAL A 252 -12.30 47.06 -43.10
N MET A 253 -11.02 47.08 -42.73
CA MET A 253 -10.30 48.33 -42.44
C MET A 253 -10.18 49.19 -43.71
N PRO A 254 -10.43 50.52 -43.62
CA PRO A 254 -10.33 51.47 -44.74
C PRO A 254 -8.93 51.68 -45.32
#